data_AF-A0A0R3KR66-F1
#
_entry.id   AF-A0A0R3KR66-F1
#
_cell.length_a   1.000
_cell.length_b   1.000
_cell.length_c   1.000
_cell.angle_alpha   90.00
_cell.angle_beta   90.00
_cell.angle_gamma   90.00
#
_symmetry.space_group_name_H-M   'P 1'
#
loop_
_entity.id
_entity.type
_entity.pdbx_description
1 polymer ?
#
loop_
_entity_poly.entity_id
_entity_poly.type
_entity_poly.pdbx_seq_one_letter_code
_entity_poly.pdbx_strand_id
1 'polypeptide(L)'
;MDGKTYEHDVIIRLSGEVARRKKKLSKKYYGTSHVLSKDEAKFVFQKGCEQLVLGSGQFGNVHLSPEAEAYFARKGCTVLLQPTPEAIHTFNNSHAKKIGLFHVTC
;
A
#
# COMPACT_ATOMS: atom_id res chain seq x y z
N MET A 1 1.79 11.49 -10.24
CA MET A 1 1.13 10.33 -10.88
C MET A 1 0.14 10.85 -11.90
N ASP A 2 0.52 10.87 -13.17
CA ASP A 2 -0.34 11.04 -14.37
C ASP A 2 -1.50 12.07 -14.36
N GLY A 3 -1.50 13.06 -13.47
CA GLY A 3 -2.60 14.03 -13.35
C GLY A 3 -3.96 13.42 -12.97
N LYS A 4 -4.01 12.15 -12.55
CA LYS A 4 -5.26 11.45 -12.19
C LYS A 4 -5.52 11.56 -10.69
N THR A 5 -6.59 12.25 -10.35
CA THR A 5 -7.11 12.28 -8.97
C THR A 5 -7.86 10.99 -8.69
N TYR A 6 -7.40 10.23 -7.70
CA TYR A 6 -8.06 9.02 -7.25
C TYR A 6 -8.76 9.30 -5.92
N GLU A 7 -10.08 9.40 -5.93
CA GLU A 7 -10.89 9.57 -4.70
C GLU A 7 -11.06 8.25 -3.91
N HIS A 8 -10.33 7.21 -4.30
CA HIS A 8 -10.40 5.88 -3.72
C HIS A 8 -9.01 5.29 -3.58
N ASP A 9 -8.92 4.27 -2.74
CA ASP A 9 -7.68 3.54 -2.49
C ASP A 9 -7.11 2.93 -3.77
N VAL A 10 -5.84 3.22 -4.04
CA VAL A 10 -5.11 2.72 -5.20
C VAL A 10 -3.92 1.87 -4.78
N ILE A 11 -3.67 0.84 -5.59
CA ILE A 11 -2.52 -0.05 -5.46
C ILE A 11 -1.71 0.12 -6.74
N ILE A 12 -0.42 0.36 -6.59
CA ILE A 12 0.54 0.46 -7.68
C ILE A 12 1.44 -0.76 -7.61
N ARG A 13 1.38 -1.55 -8.65
CA ARG A 13 2.20 -2.75 -8.81
C ARG A 13 3.62 -2.36 -9.22
N LEU A 14 4.54 -3.30 -9.03
CA LEU A 14 5.92 -3.20 -9.49
C LEU A 14 6.05 -2.86 -10.98
N SER A 15 5.07 -3.30 -11.78
CA SER A 15 5.05 -3.05 -13.22
C SER A 15 4.59 -1.63 -13.58
N GLY A 16 4.28 -0.77 -12.59
CA GLY A 16 3.63 0.53 -12.80
C GLY A 16 2.12 0.44 -13.01
N GLU A 17 1.56 -0.78 -12.96
CA GLU A 17 0.13 -1.00 -13.15
C GLU A 17 -0.65 -0.50 -11.93
N VAL A 18 -1.55 0.45 -12.15
CA VAL A 18 -2.43 1.00 -11.12
C VAL A 18 -3.71 0.17 -11.08
N ALA A 19 -3.91 -0.54 -9.97
CA ALA A 19 -5.09 -1.31 -9.69
C ALA A 19 -5.94 -0.62 -8.62
N ARG A 20 -7.26 -0.68 -8.77
CA ARG A 20 -8.18 -0.30 -7.69
C ARG A 20 -8.08 -1.29 -6.54
N ARG A 21 -7.96 -0.80 -5.30
CA ARG A 21 -8.06 -1.64 -4.11
C ARG A 21 -9.45 -2.28 -4.05
N LYS A 22 -9.52 -3.61 -4.06
CA LYS A 22 -10.78 -4.33 -3.84
C LYS A 22 -11.13 -4.32 -2.34
N LYS A 23 -11.79 -3.25 -1.89
CA LYS A 23 -12.29 -3.05 -0.50
C LYS A 23 -13.20 -4.18 0.03
N LYS A 24 -13.66 -5.10 -0.83
CA LYS A 24 -14.45 -6.30 -0.46
C LYS A 24 -13.68 -7.32 0.39
N LEU A 25 -12.35 -7.37 0.31
CA LEU A 25 -11.52 -8.31 1.09
C LEU A 25 -11.34 -7.86 2.55
N SER A 26 -10.95 -6.60 2.77
CA SER A 26 -10.79 -6.00 4.11
C SER A 26 -12.07 -5.99 4.95
N LYS A 27 -13.23 -5.68 4.31
CA LYS A 27 -14.53 -5.64 5.00
C LYS A 27 -14.95 -6.96 5.63
N LYS A 28 -14.44 -8.09 5.11
CA LYS A 28 -14.84 -9.43 5.55
C LYS A 28 -14.00 -9.95 6.73
N TYR A 29 -12.80 -9.39 6.95
CA TYR A 29 -11.83 -9.93 7.91
C TYR A 29 -11.61 -9.06 9.16
N TYR A 30 -11.59 -7.74 9.04
CA TYR A 30 -11.21 -6.88 10.18
C TYR A 30 -12.32 -5.93 10.67
N GLY A 31 -13.47 -5.84 9.99
CA GLY A 31 -14.57 -4.95 10.40
C GLY A 31 -14.26 -3.44 10.34
N THR A 32 -12.98 -3.08 10.21
CA THR A 32 -12.45 -1.71 10.13
C THR A 32 -11.57 -1.54 8.90
N SER A 33 -11.72 -0.44 8.16
CA SER A 33 -10.94 -0.16 6.94
C SER A 33 -9.49 0.30 7.22
N HIS A 34 -9.07 0.34 8.49
CA HIS A 34 -7.81 0.95 8.94
C HIS A 34 -6.63 -0.01 9.10
N VAL A 35 -6.85 -1.33 8.98
CA VAL A 35 -5.78 -2.33 9.17
C VAL A 35 -5.62 -3.21 7.93
N LEU A 36 -4.39 -3.29 7.41
CA LEU A 36 -4.05 -4.10 6.25
C LEU A 36 -3.70 -5.54 6.66
N SER A 37 -4.60 -6.49 6.37
CA SER A 37 -4.39 -7.90 6.71
C SER A 37 -3.33 -8.58 5.84
N LYS A 38 -2.82 -9.72 6.31
CA LYS A 38 -1.87 -10.57 5.58
C LYS A 38 -2.32 -10.96 4.17
N ASP A 39 -3.61 -11.22 3.97
CA ASP A 39 -4.16 -11.55 2.64
C ASP A 39 -4.06 -10.38 1.66
N GLU A 40 -4.33 -9.16 2.14
CA GLU A 40 -4.14 -7.95 1.35
C GLU A 40 -2.65 -7.71 1.06
N ALA A 41 -1.80 -7.91 2.07
CA ALA A 41 -0.35 -7.85 1.89
C ALA A 41 0.15 -8.86 0.86
N LYS A 42 -0.36 -10.10 0.85
CA LYS A 42 -0.04 -11.10 -0.18
C LYS A 42 -0.52 -10.70 -1.57
N PHE A 43 -1.68 -10.06 -1.66
CA PHE A 43 -2.24 -9.60 -2.93
C PHE A 43 -1.44 -8.42 -3.51
N VAL A 44 -0.97 -7.52 -2.63
CA VAL A 44 -0.16 -6.34 -2.98
C VAL A 44 1.30 -6.72 -3.25
N PHE A 45 1.83 -7.66 -2.48
CA PHE A 45 3.19 -8.15 -2.63
C PHE A 45 3.37 -8.88 -3.96
N GLN A 46 4.28 -8.39 -4.78
CA GLN A 46 4.78 -9.09 -5.96
C GLN A 46 6.19 -9.61 -5.73
N LYS A 47 6.48 -10.78 -6.31
CA LYS A 47 7.81 -11.40 -6.25
C LYS A 47 8.82 -10.48 -6.96
N GLY A 48 9.88 -10.07 -6.25
CA GLY A 48 10.88 -9.11 -6.74
C GLY A 48 10.68 -7.66 -6.25
N CYS A 49 9.79 -7.44 -5.29
CA CYS A 49 9.64 -6.15 -4.63
C CYS A 49 10.67 -5.98 -3.51
N GLU A 50 11.37 -4.85 -3.52
CA GLU A 50 12.36 -4.49 -2.50
C GLU A 50 11.78 -3.48 -1.49
N GLN A 51 10.81 -2.68 -1.92
CA GLN A 51 10.21 -1.64 -1.08
C GLN A 51 8.69 -1.51 -1.29
N LEU A 52 7.91 -1.53 -0.21
CA LEU A 52 6.50 -1.17 -0.19
C LEU A 52 6.36 0.24 0.38
N VAL A 53 5.77 1.14 -0.38
CA VAL A 53 5.38 2.47 0.11
C VAL A 53 3.90 2.44 0.43
N LEU A 54 3.55 2.66 1.69
CA LEU A 54 2.18 2.66 2.18
C LEU A 54 1.77 4.07 2.60
N GLY A 55 0.86 4.67 1.82
CA GLY A 55 0.16 5.90 2.11
C GLY A 55 -0.94 5.67 3.15
N SER A 56 -0.72 6.13 4.37
CA SER A 56 -1.62 5.89 5.50
C SER A 56 -2.87 6.79 5.55
N GLY A 57 -3.17 7.51 4.46
CA GLY A 57 -4.24 8.50 4.39
C GLY A 57 -3.75 9.91 4.68
N GLN A 58 -4.67 10.87 4.65
CA GLN A 58 -4.39 12.26 5.03
C GLN A 58 -4.13 12.41 6.54
N PHE A 59 -4.74 11.55 7.36
CA PHE A 59 -4.61 11.54 8.83
C PHE A 59 -3.70 10.43 9.37
N GLY A 60 -3.12 9.59 8.50
CA GLY A 60 -2.20 8.54 8.94
C GLY A 60 -2.83 7.39 9.73
N ASN A 61 -4.13 7.15 9.60
CA ASN A 61 -4.86 6.15 10.39
C ASN A 61 -4.73 4.71 9.87
N VAL A 62 -4.14 4.48 8.69
CA VAL A 62 -3.96 3.13 8.16
C VAL A 62 -2.66 2.52 8.63
N HIS A 63 -2.77 1.34 9.26
CA HIS A 63 -1.65 0.53 9.70
C HIS A 63 -1.65 -0.87 9.05
N LEU A 64 -0.48 -1.50 9.01
CA LEU A 64 -0.33 -2.90 8.65
C LEU A 64 -0.67 -3.76 9.86
N SER A 65 -1.27 -4.93 9.66
CA SER A 65 -1.22 -5.96 10.70
C SER A 65 0.23 -6.41 10.92
N PRO A 66 0.63 -6.79 12.14
CA PRO A 66 1.96 -7.36 12.39
C PRO A 66 2.23 -8.61 11.52
N GLU A 67 1.18 -9.35 11.16
CA GLU A 67 1.29 -10.48 10.22
C GLU A 67 1.68 -10.07 8.79
N ALA A 68 1.19 -8.92 8.33
CA ALA A 68 1.52 -8.35 7.02
C ALA A 68 2.96 -7.84 7.04
N GLU A 69 3.34 -7.10 8.07
CA GLU A 69 4.68 -6.57 8.24
C GLU A 69 5.73 -7.70 8.30
N ALA A 70 5.46 -8.74 9.11
CA ALA A 70 6.30 -9.93 9.17
C ALA A 70 6.39 -10.68 7.82
N TYR A 71 5.31 -10.65 7.02
CA TYR A 71 5.33 -11.24 5.68
C TYR A 71 6.26 -10.47 4.74
N PHE A 72 6.21 -9.14 4.74
CA PHE A 72 7.12 -8.31 3.95
C PHE A 72 8.58 -8.46 4.41
N ALA A 73 8.82 -8.42 5.73
CA ALA A 73 10.15 -8.64 6.30
C ALA A 73 10.74 -10.01 5.90
N ARG A 74 9.94 -11.09 5.97
CA ARG A 74 10.35 -12.44 5.50
C ARG A 74 10.65 -12.51 4.00
N LYS A 75 10.08 -11.60 3.21
CA LYS A 75 10.30 -11.52 1.77
C LYS A 75 11.47 -10.59 1.39
N GLY A 76 12.09 -9.92 2.37
CA GLY A 76 13.11 -8.91 2.11
C GLY A 76 12.55 -7.62 1.52
N CYS A 77 11.27 -7.33 1.76
CA CYS A 77 10.62 -6.11 1.29
C CYS A 77 10.49 -5.14 2.47
N THR A 78 11.08 -3.95 2.34
CA THR A 78 11.00 -2.91 3.37
C THR A 78 9.68 -2.16 3.25
N VAL A 79 8.91 -2.06 4.33
CA VAL A 79 7.66 -1.31 4.32
C VAL A 79 7.89 0.09 4.87
N LEU A 80 7.48 1.09 4.10
CA LEU A 80 7.66 2.49 4.40
C LEU A 80 6.28 3.13 4.54
N LEU A 81 5.89 3.42 5.78
CA LEU A 81 4.57 3.93 6.12
C LEU A 81 4.68 5.45 6.27
N GLN A 82 3.98 6.19 5.42
CA GLN A 82 4.02 7.65 5.35
C GLN A 82 2.62 8.17 5.02
N PRO A 83 2.28 9.43 5.40
CA PRO A 83 1.04 10.04 4.94
C PRO A 83 1.02 10.08 3.41
N THR A 84 -0.16 9.91 2.83
CA THR A 84 -0.35 9.81 1.37
C THR A 84 0.42 10.87 0.54
N PRO A 85 0.44 12.16 0.88
CA PRO A 85 1.24 13.15 0.15
C PRO A 85 2.75 12.86 0.17
N GLU A 86 3.32 12.47 1.31
CA GLU A 86 4.74 12.13 1.42
C GLU A 86 5.06 10.81 0.74
N ALA A 87 4.19 9.82 0.93
CA ALA A 87 4.30 8.51 0.28
C ALA A 87 4.35 8.66 -1.25
N ILE A 88 3.52 9.53 -1.83
CA ILE A 88 3.53 9.81 -3.28
C ILE A 88 4.85 10.45 -3.69
N HIS A 89 5.42 11.33 -2.86
CA HIS A 89 6.71 11.98 -3.14
C HIS A 89 7.83 10.94 -3.15
N THR A 90 7.93 10.11 -2.10
CA THR A 90 8.89 9.00 -2.01
C THR A 90 8.70 8.02 -3.17
N PHE A 91 7.45 7.74 -3.53
CA PHE A 91 7.12 6.87 -4.66
C PHE A 91 7.47 7.49 -6.02
N ASN A 92 7.40 8.79 -6.23
CA ASN A 92 7.89 9.38 -7.49
C ASN A 92 9.43 9.48 -7.51
N ASN A 93 10.06 9.69 -6.35
CA ASN A 93 11.49 9.94 -6.31
C ASN A 93 12.34 8.66 -6.46
N SER A 94 11.94 7.52 -5.88
CA SER A 94 12.73 6.29 -6.10
C SER A 94 12.51 5.71 -7.51
N HIS A 95 13.59 5.23 -8.13
CA HIS A 95 13.56 4.45 -9.38
C HIS A 95 13.61 2.93 -9.14
N ALA A 96 13.61 2.50 -7.87
CA ALA A 96 13.72 1.10 -7.48
C ALA A 96 12.43 0.29 -7.69
N LYS A 97 12.56 -1.04 -7.62
CA LYS A 97 11.45 -2.00 -7.66
C LYS A 97 10.60 -1.90 -6.40
N LYS A 98 9.59 -1.04 -6.46
CA LYS A 98 8.67 -0.78 -5.36
C LYS A 98 7.22 -0.96 -5.73
N ILE A 99 6.43 -1.28 -4.72
CA ILE A 99 4.97 -1.31 -4.77
C ILE A 99 4.43 -0.14 -3.96
N GLY A 100 3.31 0.41 -4.39
CA GLY A 100 2.64 1.52 -3.72
C GLY A 100 1.25 1.12 -3.27
N LEU A 101 0.86 1.48 -2.06
CA LEU A 101 -0.53 1.38 -1.63
C LEU A 101 -0.92 2.70 -1.02
N PHE A 102 -1.84 3.42 -1.65
CA PHE A 102 -2.22 4.77 -1.21
C PHE A 102 -3.66 4.75 -0.77
N HIS A 103 -3.86 5.02 0.52
CA HIS A 103 -5.18 5.30 1.06
C HIS A 103 -5.51 6.77 0.81
N VAL A 104 -6.61 7.06 0.13
CA VAL A 104 -6.99 8.45 -0.20
C VAL A 104 -8.28 8.87 0.51
N THR A 105 -8.98 7.92 1.14
CA THR A 105 -10.17 8.28 1.93
C THR A 105 -9.80 9.00 3.22
N CYS A 106 -10.60 10.03 3.52
CA CYS A 106 -10.59 10.89 4.71
C CYS A 106 -11.06 10.11 5.94
#